data_AF-A0A2T2S944-F1
#
_entry.id   AF-A0A2T2S944-F1
#
_cell.length_a   1.000
_cell.length_b   1.000
_cell.length_c   1.000
_cell.angle_alpha   90.00
_cell.angle_beta   90.00
_cell.angle_gamma   90.00
#
_symmetry.space_group_name_H-M   'P 1'
#
loop_
_entity.id
_entity.type
_entity.pdbx_description
1 polymer ?
#
loop_
_entity_poly.entity_id
_entity_poly.type
_entity_poly.pdbx_seq_one_letter_code
_entity_poly.pdbx_strand_id
1 'polypeptide(L)'
;MTSNEHVKEFHDKLEEIRAVFVLGRRSLPFLEETIQFVQDITVLLEEVNNTIQNRSGHMGKATDQLESVSEATEVATDEILDYTDQVLASLGVLEEGMEASEKQFEEVASADQQLLELLRDELGEEHEELLEKVEEIESVKKNLRDDWSDQVEESRDALSEIRSKMNQITMSLQVQDITEQQLSSVNHLIQTVQARIAALMEDLGSGRVAEKDIPDGKPSSTATFNANARYDHSPDRQKKADETIRSMDNGTTSDMETGSDPAASPSDIDEMFGEDGGASN
;
A
#
# COMPACT_ATOMS: atom_id res chain seq x y z
N MET A 1 1.93 -102.74 23.60
CA MET A 1 0.92 -101.72 23.26
C MET A 1 1.49 -100.29 23.17
N THR A 2 2.78 -100.08 23.42
CA THR A 2 3.44 -98.75 23.43
C THR A 2 3.89 -98.22 22.06
N SER A 3 4.03 -99.08 21.04
CA SER A 3 4.51 -98.66 19.72
C SER A 3 3.46 -97.93 18.86
N ASN A 4 2.17 -98.01 19.20
CA ASN A 4 1.08 -97.37 18.45
C ASN A 4 0.81 -95.93 18.94
N GLU A 5 1.26 -95.61 20.15
CA GLU A 5 1.06 -94.30 20.79
C GLU A 5 2.12 -93.29 20.30
N HIS A 6 3.39 -93.69 20.22
CA HIS A 6 4.47 -92.87 19.64
C HIS A 6 4.28 -92.59 18.14
N VAL A 7 3.67 -93.52 17.40
CA VAL A 7 3.36 -93.32 15.97
C VAL A 7 2.22 -92.32 15.79
N LYS A 8 1.23 -92.30 16.70
CA LYS A 8 0.19 -91.27 16.72
C LYS A 8 0.75 -89.90 17.08
N GLU A 9 1.59 -89.80 18.11
CA GLU A 9 2.21 -88.52 18.49
C GLU A 9 3.09 -87.94 17.37
N PHE A 10 3.81 -88.81 16.64
CA PHE A 10 4.58 -88.40 15.47
C PHE A 10 3.70 -87.94 14.30
N HIS A 11 2.57 -88.62 14.07
CA HIS A 11 1.58 -88.22 13.07
C HIS A 11 0.94 -86.87 13.42
N ASP A 12 0.59 -86.65 14.68
CA ASP A 12 -0.01 -85.39 15.15
C ASP A 12 0.98 -84.22 15.01
N LYS A 13 2.27 -84.43 15.31
CA LYS A 13 3.33 -83.43 15.05
C LYS A 13 3.56 -83.17 13.56
N LEU A 14 3.43 -84.19 12.71
CA LEU A 14 3.47 -84.01 11.26
C LEU A 14 2.26 -83.24 10.74
N GLU A 15 1.07 -83.45 11.31
CA GLU A 15 -0.12 -82.64 11.00
C GLU A 15 0.05 -81.19 11.47
N GLU A 16 0.66 -80.95 12.62
CA GLU A 16 0.95 -79.61 13.12
C GLU A 16 1.94 -78.86 12.20
N ILE A 17 3.02 -79.52 11.78
CA ILE A 17 3.97 -78.98 10.79
C ILE A 17 3.26 -78.72 9.45
N ARG A 18 2.40 -79.64 9.00
CA ARG A 18 1.59 -79.45 7.78
C ARG A 18 0.64 -78.27 7.91
N ALA A 19 0.03 -78.06 9.07
CA ALA A 19 -0.84 -76.92 9.34
C ALA A 19 -0.05 -75.60 9.28
N VAL A 20 1.18 -75.55 9.80
CA VAL A 20 2.08 -74.40 9.66
C VAL A 20 2.46 -74.15 8.20
N PHE A 21 2.73 -75.20 7.41
CA PHE A 21 2.99 -75.06 5.97
C PHE A 21 1.77 -74.60 5.17
N VAL A 22 0.56 -75.03 5.54
CA VAL A 22 -0.70 -74.57 4.94
C VAL A 22 -0.97 -73.12 5.32
N LEU A 23 -0.71 -72.73 6.56
CA LEU A 23 -0.80 -71.35 7.02
C LEU A 23 0.20 -70.45 6.27
N GLY A 24 1.47 -70.86 6.18
CA GLY A 24 2.50 -70.13 5.42
C GLY A 24 2.16 -70.00 3.93
N ARG A 25 1.63 -71.07 3.31
CA ARG A 25 1.14 -71.02 1.92
C ARG A 25 -0.05 -70.09 1.74
N ARG A 26 -0.90 -69.98 2.75
CA ARG A 26 -2.06 -69.08 2.75
C ARG A 26 -1.68 -67.63 3.05
N SER A 27 -0.61 -67.40 3.81
CA SER A 27 -0.09 -66.07 4.17
C SER A 27 0.85 -65.46 3.12
N LEU A 28 1.51 -66.28 2.30
CA LEU A 28 2.37 -65.84 1.18
C LEU A 28 1.69 -64.83 0.22
N PRO A 29 0.47 -65.08 -0.29
CA PRO A 29 -0.22 -64.12 -1.16
C PRO A 29 -0.48 -62.77 -0.48
N PHE A 30 -0.83 -62.77 0.82
CA PHE A 30 -1.02 -61.53 1.58
C PHE A 30 0.29 -60.75 1.75
N LEU A 31 1.41 -61.44 1.95
CA LEU A 31 2.73 -60.81 2.03
C LEU A 31 3.12 -60.21 0.67
N GLU A 32 2.84 -60.91 -0.42
CA GLU A 32 3.05 -60.44 -1.79
C GLU A 32 2.21 -59.20 -2.11
N GLU A 33 0.92 -59.20 -1.77
CA GLU A 33 0.04 -58.03 -1.87
C GLU A 33 0.53 -56.86 -1.00
N THR A 34 1.06 -57.13 0.20
CA THR A 34 1.60 -56.09 1.09
C THR A 34 2.89 -55.50 0.53
N ILE A 35 3.77 -56.33 -0.03
CA ILE A 35 5.01 -55.86 -0.67
C ILE A 35 4.67 -55.04 -1.91
N GLN A 36 3.72 -55.49 -2.74
CA GLN A 36 3.24 -54.73 -3.89
C GLN A 36 2.62 -53.40 -3.47
N PHE A 37 1.80 -53.40 -2.41
CA PHE A 37 1.22 -52.18 -1.86
C PHE A 37 2.30 -51.19 -1.37
N VAL A 38 3.33 -51.66 -0.67
CA VAL A 38 4.44 -50.81 -0.22
C VAL A 38 5.20 -50.23 -1.42
N GLN A 39 5.40 -51.00 -2.49
CA GLN A 39 6.02 -50.52 -3.73
C GLN A 39 5.16 -49.45 -4.40
N ASP A 40 3.85 -49.68 -4.53
CA ASP A 40 2.92 -48.73 -5.14
C ASP A 40 2.84 -47.42 -4.35
N ILE A 41 2.80 -47.50 -3.01
CA ILE A 41 2.81 -46.33 -2.12
C ILE A 41 4.14 -45.57 -2.20
N THR A 42 5.27 -46.27 -2.30
CA THR A 42 6.59 -45.62 -2.44
C THR A 42 6.65 -44.77 -3.71
N VAL A 43 6.16 -45.31 -4.84
CA VAL A 43 6.10 -44.58 -6.12
C VAL A 43 5.15 -43.38 -6.03
N LEU A 44 3.98 -43.54 -5.43
CA LEU A 44 3.03 -42.44 -5.22
C LEU A 44 3.62 -41.33 -4.33
N LEU A 45 4.33 -41.69 -3.26
CA LEU A 45 5.01 -40.72 -2.40
C LEU A 45 6.12 -39.98 -3.14
N GLU A 46 6.86 -40.64 -4.02
CA GLU A 46 7.91 -40.03 -4.84
C GLU A 46 7.32 -39.07 -5.89
N GLU A 47 6.17 -39.41 -6.49
CA GLU A 47 5.43 -38.52 -7.42
C GLU A 47 4.88 -37.28 -6.71
N VAL A 48 4.28 -37.47 -5.52
CA VAL A 48 3.82 -36.38 -4.66
C VAL A 48 5.00 -35.50 -4.23
N ASN A 49 6.13 -36.12 -3.87
CA ASN A 49 7.34 -35.39 -3.48
C ASN A 49 7.84 -34.47 -4.60
N ASN A 50 8.02 -35.03 -5.80
CA ASN A 50 8.46 -34.27 -6.96
C ASN A 50 7.46 -33.16 -7.34
N THR A 51 6.15 -33.44 -7.26
CA THR A 51 5.10 -32.47 -7.58
C THR A 51 5.11 -31.29 -6.60
N ILE A 52 5.25 -31.56 -5.31
CA ILE A 52 5.29 -30.54 -4.27
C ILE A 52 6.58 -29.72 -4.36
N GLN A 53 7.74 -30.34 -4.59
CA GLN A 53 9.01 -29.62 -4.79
C GLN A 53 8.94 -28.67 -6.00
N ASN A 54 8.42 -29.13 -7.14
CA ASN A 54 8.25 -28.28 -8.32
C ASN A 54 7.31 -27.10 -8.05
N ARG A 55 6.14 -27.36 -7.42
CA ARG A 55 5.17 -26.30 -7.11
C ARG A 55 5.68 -25.30 -6.08
N SER A 56 6.39 -25.76 -5.05
CA SER A 56 7.09 -24.91 -4.08
C SER A 56 8.08 -23.97 -4.77
N GLY A 57 8.88 -24.47 -5.72
CA GLY A 57 9.81 -23.64 -6.48
C GLY A 57 9.11 -22.56 -7.33
N HIS A 58 7.94 -22.87 -7.90
CA HIS A 58 7.13 -21.88 -8.61
C HIS A 58 6.52 -20.82 -7.69
N MET A 59 6.15 -21.18 -6.45
CA MET A 59 5.65 -20.24 -5.45
C MET A 59 6.72 -19.23 -5.03
N GLY A 60 7.97 -19.67 -4.84
CA GLY A 60 9.09 -18.76 -4.55
C GLY A 60 9.33 -17.74 -5.68
N LYS A 61 9.33 -18.19 -6.93
CA LYS A 61 9.44 -17.28 -8.09
C LYS A 61 8.27 -16.30 -8.18
N ALA A 62 7.06 -16.72 -7.83
CA ALA A 62 5.90 -15.83 -7.80
C ALA A 62 6.06 -14.76 -6.71
N THR A 63 6.55 -15.16 -5.53
CA THR A 63 6.94 -14.24 -4.44
C THR A 63 7.93 -13.18 -4.91
N ASP A 64 9.05 -13.59 -5.53
CA ASP A 64 10.07 -12.66 -6.01
C ASP A 64 9.51 -11.72 -7.09
N GLN A 65 8.64 -12.25 -7.96
CA GLN A 65 7.97 -11.45 -9.00
C GLN A 65 6.99 -10.44 -8.40
N LEU A 66 6.27 -10.80 -7.33
CA LEU A 66 5.37 -9.87 -6.64
C LEU A 66 6.16 -8.74 -5.96
N GLU A 67 7.28 -9.06 -5.32
CA GLU A 67 8.17 -8.06 -4.70
C GLU A 67 8.72 -7.07 -5.75
N SER A 68 9.24 -7.58 -6.87
CA SER A 68 9.73 -6.73 -7.97
C SER A 68 8.64 -5.87 -8.59
N VAL A 69 7.41 -6.40 -8.74
CA VAL A 69 6.27 -5.61 -9.24
C VAL A 69 5.86 -4.56 -8.21
N SER A 70 5.92 -4.87 -6.92
CA SER A 70 5.67 -3.91 -5.84
C SER A 70 6.62 -2.72 -5.93
N GLU A 71 7.92 -2.99 -5.95
CA GLU A 71 8.98 -1.97 -6.05
C GLU A 71 8.81 -1.12 -7.32
N ALA A 72 8.57 -1.75 -8.47
CA ALA A 72 8.35 -1.01 -9.72
C ALA A 72 7.09 -0.13 -9.66
N THR A 73 6.05 -0.55 -8.92
CA THR A 73 4.81 0.22 -8.74
C THR A 73 5.01 1.37 -7.75
N GLU A 74 5.81 1.18 -6.70
CA GLU A 74 6.24 2.25 -5.78
C GLU A 74 6.98 3.35 -6.54
N VAL A 75 8.02 2.98 -7.30
CA VAL A 75 8.83 3.92 -8.10
C VAL A 75 7.97 4.65 -9.13
N ALA A 76 7.10 3.92 -9.86
CA ALA A 76 6.23 4.54 -10.84
C ALA A 76 5.25 5.54 -10.21
N THR A 77 4.77 5.26 -8.99
CA THR A 77 3.87 6.18 -8.28
C THR A 77 4.60 7.40 -7.77
N ASP A 78 5.81 7.25 -7.26
CA ASP A 78 6.65 8.38 -6.85
C ASP A 78 6.94 9.29 -8.05
N GLU A 79 7.27 8.73 -9.21
CA GLU A 79 7.41 9.49 -10.47
C GLU A 79 6.11 10.20 -10.86
N ILE A 80 4.94 9.57 -10.75
CA ILE A 80 3.65 10.22 -11.05
C ILE A 80 3.37 11.37 -10.09
N LEU A 81 3.72 11.24 -8.81
CA LEU A 81 3.56 12.30 -7.81
C LEU A 81 4.50 13.47 -8.12
N ASP A 82 5.75 13.22 -8.47
CA ASP A 82 6.69 14.27 -8.88
C ASP A 82 6.21 15.02 -10.13
N TYR A 83 5.77 14.30 -11.17
CA TYR A 83 5.16 14.95 -12.34
C TYR A 83 3.90 15.73 -11.97
N THR A 84 3.14 15.25 -10.98
CA THR A 84 1.94 15.94 -10.49
C THR A 84 2.29 17.27 -9.84
N ASP A 85 3.30 17.29 -8.98
CA ASP A 85 3.79 18.50 -8.33
C ASP A 85 4.38 19.49 -9.35
N GLN A 86 5.11 19.01 -10.36
CA GLN A 86 5.63 19.86 -11.44
C GLN A 86 4.51 20.52 -12.26
N VAL A 87 3.42 19.78 -12.54
CA VAL A 87 2.24 20.33 -13.22
C VAL A 87 1.58 21.39 -12.33
N LEU A 88 1.36 21.10 -11.05
CA LEU A 88 0.77 22.05 -10.10
C LEU A 88 1.60 23.35 -9.98
N ALA A 89 2.93 23.23 -9.92
CA ALA A 89 3.83 24.38 -9.92
C ALA A 89 3.72 25.20 -11.23
N SER A 90 3.68 24.51 -12.38
CA SER A 90 3.53 25.16 -13.68
C SER A 90 2.18 25.88 -13.83
N LEU A 91 1.11 25.31 -13.29
CA LEU A 91 -0.21 25.95 -13.24
C LEU A 91 -0.17 27.22 -12.38
N GLY A 92 0.51 27.19 -11.22
CA GLY A 92 0.68 28.37 -10.37
C GLY A 92 1.40 29.52 -11.10
N VAL A 93 2.48 29.23 -11.81
CA VAL A 93 3.20 30.23 -12.64
C VAL A 93 2.30 30.81 -13.73
N LEU A 94 1.43 29.97 -14.33
CA LEU A 94 0.50 30.42 -15.36
C LEU A 94 -0.61 31.32 -14.77
N GLU A 95 -1.16 30.96 -13.61
CA GLU A 95 -2.13 31.78 -12.86
C GLU A 95 -1.54 33.15 -12.50
N GLU A 96 -0.32 33.18 -11.95
CA GLU A 96 0.39 34.43 -11.66
C GLU A 96 0.65 35.27 -12.92
N GLY A 97 0.98 34.62 -14.04
CA GLY A 97 1.16 35.29 -15.33
C GLY A 97 -0.13 35.91 -15.87
N MET A 98 -1.27 35.23 -15.69
CA MET A 98 -2.60 35.74 -16.06
C MET A 98 -2.98 36.94 -15.18
N GLU A 99 -2.80 36.86 -13.87
CA GLU A 99 -3.02 37.98 -12.93
C GLU A 99 -2.17 39.20 -13.27
N ALA A 100 -0.88 38.98 -13.58
CA ALA A 100 0.02 40.05 -13.98
C ALA A 100 -0.42 40.71 -15.30
N SER A 101 -0.87 39.92 -16.27
CA SER A 101 -1.39 40.44 -17.55
C SER A 101 -2.67 41.25 -17.35
N GLU A 102 -3.61 40.75 -16.55
CA GLU A 102 -4.86 41.43 -16.21
C GLU A 102 -4.60 42.80 -15.60
N LYS A 103 -3.69 42.88 -14.63
CA LYS A 103 -3.26 44.14 -14.03
C LYS A 103 -2.63 45.11 -15.03
N GLN A 104 -1.77 44.61 -15.94
CA GLN A 104 -1.19 45.47 -16.99
C GLN A 104 -2.27 46.05 -17.89
N PHE A 105 -3.30 45.27 -18.25
CA PHE A 105 -4.43 45.79 -19.01
C PHE A 105 -5.16 46.88 -18.23
N GLU A 106 -5.48 46.68 -16.95
CA GLU A 106 -6.11 47.70 -16.11
C GLU A 106 -5.31 49.01 -16.07
N GLU A 107 -3.98 48.94 -15.91
CA GLU A 107 -3.10 50.10 -15.95
C GLU A 107 -3.17 50.83 -17.31
N VAL A 108 -3.17 50.08 -18.41
CA VAL A 108 -3.34 50.64 -19.77
C VAL A 108 -4.73 51.27 -19.96
N ALA A 109 -5.79 50.70 -19.37
CA ALA A 109 -7.13 51.33 -19.37
C ALA A 109 -7.10 52.69 -18.70
N SER A 110 -6.51 52.75 -17.51
CA SER A 110 -6.42 53.99 -16.75
C SER A 110 -5.64 55.06 -17.53
N ALA A 111 -4.54 54.67 -18.19
CA ALA A 111 -3.77 55.57 -19.03
C ALA A 111 -4.56 56.06 -20.26
N ASP A 112 -5.28 55.17 -20.96
CA ASP A 112 -6.14 55.53 -22.09
C ASP A 112 -7.25 56.50 -21.66
N GLN A 113 -7.83 56.31 -20.47
CA GLN A 113 -8.88 57.17 -19.94
C GLN A 113 -8.37 58.55 -19.53
N GLN A 114 -7.17 58.64 -18.94
CA GLN A 114 -6.48 59.91 -18.68
C GLN A 114 -6.14 60.65 -19.99
N LEU A 115 -5.70 59.92 -21.02
CA LEU A 115 -5.41 60.49 -22.34
C LEU A 115 -6.67 61.11 -22.97
N LEU A 116 -7.82 60.46 -22.86
CA LEU A 116 -9.10 60.98 -23.34
C LEU A 116 -9.54 62.24 -22.62
N GLU A 117 -9.37 62.29 -21.29
CA GLU A 117 -9.69 63.48 -20.49
C GLU A 117 -8.80 64.67 -20.90
N LEU A 118 -7.49 64.45 -21.05
CA LEU A 118 -6.56 65.47 -21.55
C LEU A 118 -6.89 65.94 -22.98
N LEU A 119 -7.28 65.02 -23.86
CA LEU A 119 -7.66 65.36 -25.23
C LEU A 119 -8.94 66.21 -25.27
N ARG A 120 -9.93 65.92 -24.42
CA ARG A 120 -11.14 66.75 -24.28
C ARG A 120 -10.81 68.14 -23.75
N ASP A 121 -9.94 68.23 -22.75
CA ASP A 121 -9.57 69.52 -22.13
C ASP A 121 -8.79 70.43 -23.09
N GLU A 122 -7.89 69.89 -23.92
CA GLU A 122 -6.99 70.68 -24.77
C GLU A 122 -7.58 71.02 -26.15
N LEU A 123 -8.34 70.11 -26.78
CA LEU A 123 -8.89 70.33 -28.13
C LEU A 123 -10.19 71.15 -28.14
N GLY A 124 -10.96 71.16 -27.03
CA GLY A 124 -12.23 71.87 -26.93
C GLY A 124 -13.27 71.48 -27.99
N GLU A 125 -14.32 72.30 -28.15
CA GLU A 125 -15.41 72.06 -29.14
C GLU A 125 -14.99 72.29 -30.61
N GLU A 126 -13.82 72.90 -30.88
CA GLU A 126 -13.36 73.21 -32.25
C GLU A 126 -12.97 71.96 -33.06
N HIS A 127 -12.74 70.83 -32.39
CA HIS A 127 -12.30 69.57 -32.99
C HIS A 127 -13.18 68.38 -32.61
N GLU A 128 -14.49 68.59 -32.52
CA GLU A 128 -15.48 67.58 -32.12
C GLU A 128 -15.46 66.31 -33.00
N GLU A 129 -15.25 66.44 -34.32
CA GLU A 129 -15.10 65.28 -35.23
C GLU A 129 -13.86 64.41 -34.92
N LEU A 130 -12.80 65.00 -34.36
CA LEU A 130 -11.61 64.23 -33.96
C LEU A 130 -11.85 63.54 -32.62
N LEU A 131 -12.53 64.19 -31.68
CA LEU A 131 -12.91 63.59 -30.39
C LEU A 131 -13.84 62.38 -30.60
N GLU A 132 -14.83 62.49 -31.50
CA GLU A 132 -15.73 61.38 -31.84
C GLU A 132 -14.97 60.17 -32.40
N LYS A 133 -13.96 60.38 -33.25
CA LYS A 133 -13.11 59.29 -33.76
C LYS A 133 -12.23 58.66 -32.69
N VAL A 134 -11.74 59.44 -31.73
CA VAL A 134 -10.92 58.90 -30.62
C VAL A 134 -11.81 58.07 -29.68
N GLU A 135 -13.04 58.52 -29.40
CA GLU A 135 -14.03 57.74 -28.65
C GLU A 135 -14.43 56.44 -29.36
N GLU A 136 -14.56 56.46 -30.69
CA GLU A 136 -14.79 55.24 -31.48
C GLU A 136 -13.62 54.24 -31.31
N ILE A 137 -12.37 54.71 -31.36
CA ILE A 137 -11.18 53.87 -31.13
C ILE A 137 -11.13 53.35 -29.69
N GLU A 138 -11.47 54.16 -28.70
CA GLU A 138 -11.55 53.71 -27.30
C GLU A 138 -12.60 52.60 -27.14
N SER A 139 -13.77 52.78 -27.73
CA SER A 139 -14.84 51.78 -27.72
C SER A 139 -14.37 50.45 -28.33
N VAL A 140 -13.65 50.49 -29.47
CA VAL A 140 -13.05 49.28 -30.07
C VAL A 140 -12.02 48.64 -29.15
N LYS A 141 -11.12 49.43 -28.54
CA LYS A 141 -10.13 48.92 -27.56
C LYS A 141 -10.81 48.29 -26.35
N LYS A 142 -11.91 48.87 -25.88
CA LYS A 142 -12.67 48.36 -24.75
C LYS A 142 -13.31 47.01 -25.06
N ASN A 143 -13.98 46.89 -26.21
CA ASN A 143 -14.56 45.60 -26.64
C ASN A 143 -13.49 44.50 -26.76
N LEU A 144 -12.33 44.81 -27.35
CA LEU A 144 -11.21 43.86 -27.46
C LEU A 144 -10.67 43.41 -26.09
N ARG A 145 -10.68 44.31 -25.11
CA ARG A 145 -10.26 44.04 -23.73
C ARG A 145 -11.28 43.18 -23.00
N ASP A 146 -12.56 43.46 -23.18
CA ASP A 146 -13.66 42.68 -22.58
C ASP A 146 -13.63 41.24 -23.15
N ASP A 147 -13.50 41.08 -24.47
CA ASP A 147 -13.34 39.76 -25.11
C ASP A 147 -12.11 38.99 -24.59
N TRP A 148 -10.99 39.69 -24.38
CA TRP A 148 -9.78 39.10 -23.81
C TRP A 148 -9.98 38.69 -22.34
N SER A 149 -10.68 39.51 -21.56
CA SER A 149 -11.00 39.22 -20.16
C SER A 149 -11.84 37.94 -20.06
N ASP A 150 -12.86 37.79 -20.90
CA ASP A 150 -13.70 36.59 -20.96
C ASP A 150 -12.86 35.35 -21.29
N GLN A 151 -11.93 35.46 -22.24
CA GLN A 151 -11.03 34.36 -22.62
C GLN A 151 -10.06 33.97 -21.49
N VAL A 152 -9.58 34.95 -20.71
CA VAL A 152 -8.73 34.70 -19.54
C VAL A 152 -9.51 34.03 -18.43
N GLU A 153 -10.77 34.42 -18.20
CA GLU A 153 -11.65 33.78 -17.22
C GLU A 153 -11.92 32.32 -17.59
N GLU A 154 -12.26 32.03 -18.85
CA GLU A 154 -12.42 30.66 -19.34
C GLU A 154 -11.13 29.84 -19.16
N SER A 155 -9.96 30.45 -19.41
CA SER A 155 -8.67 29.80 -19.21
C SER A 155 -8.41 29.51 -17.72
N ARG A 156 -8.73 30.43 -16.82
CA ARG A 156 -8.64 30.23 -15.36
C ARG A 156 -9.50 29.06 -14.89
N ASP A 157 -10.74 28.96 -15.38
CA ASP A 157 -11.64 27.87 -15.04
C ASP A 157 -11.07 26.52 -15.49
N ALA A 158 -10.53 26.44 -16.71
CA ALA A 158 -9.88 25.25 -17.21
C ALA A 158 -8.66 24.84 -16.37
N LEU A 159 -7.83 25.80 -15.94
CA LEU A 159 -6.66 25.54 -15.08
C LEU A 159 -7.08 25.07 -13.69
N SER A 160 -8.11 25.67 -13.11
CA SER A 160 -8.71 25.27 -11.84
C SER A 160 -9.21 23.82 -11.90
N GLU A 161 -9.86 23.44 -13.00
CA GLU A 161 -10.24 22.04 -13.24
C GLU A 161 -9.03 21.11 -13.30
N ILE A 162 -7.96 21.49 -14.01
CA ILE A 162 -6.74 20.68 -14.10
C ILE A 162 -6.14 20.52 -12.70
N ARG A 163 -5.98 21.62 -11.94
CA ARG A 163 -5.46 21.62 -10.57
C ARG A 163 -6.27 20.68 -9.66
N SER A 164 -7.60 20.74 -9.75
CA SER A 164 -8.49 19.83 -9.00
C SER A 164 -8.25 18.37 -9.37
N LYS A 165 -8.12 18.05 -10.67
CA LYS A 165 -7.83 16.69 -11.14
C LYS A 165 -6.45 16.19 -10.67
N MET A 166 -5.43 17.05 -10.69
CA MET A 166 -4.09 16.72 -10.18
C MET A 166 -4.11 16.41 -8.66
N ASN A 167 -4.84 17.21 -7.89
CA ASN A 167 -5.04 16.94 -6.46
C ASN A 167 -5.79 15.61 -6.22
N GLN A 168 -6.78 15.28 -7.05
CA GLN A 168 -7.49 14.01 -6.97
C GLN A 168 -6.60 12.81 -7.31
N ILE A 169 -5.70 12.94 -8.29
CA ILE A 169 -4.70 11.91 -8.62
C ILE A 169 -3.80 11.68 -7.41
N THR A 170 -3.27 12.74 -6.80
CA THR A 170 -2.44 12.68 -5.58
C THR A 170 -3.16 11.92 -4.46
N MET A 171 -4.42 12.26 -4.17
CA MET A 171 -5.21 11.58 -3.14
C MET A 171 -5.52 10.11 -3.48
N SER A 172 -5.71 9.79 -4.77
CA SER A 172 -6.03 8.43 -5.21
C SER A 172 -4.82 7.51 -5.11
N LEU A 173 -3.62 8.01 -5.42
CA LEU A 173 -2.38 7.25 -5.34
C LEU A 173 -1.96 6.97 -3.89
N GLN A 174 -2.33 7.82 -2.93
CA GLN A 174 -2.07 7.60 -1.50
C GLN A 174 -2.69 6.32 -0.91
N VAL A 175 -3.68 5.70 -1.58
CA VAL A 175 -4.27 4.42 -1.14
C VAL A 175 -3.33 3.22 -1.40
N GLN A 176 -2.26 3.42 -2.16
CA GLN A 176 -1.32 2.37 -2.57
C GLN A 176 -0.57 1.71 -1.40
N ASP A 177 -0.32 2.42 -0.31
CA ASP A 177 0.27 1.86 0.93
C ASP A 177 -0.51 0.64 1.44
N ILE A 178 -1.85 0.63 1.27
CA ILE A 178 -2.68 -0.52 1.66
C ILE A 178 -2.44 -1.71 0.73
N THR A 179 -2.24 -1.46 -0.56
CA THR A 179 -1.99 -2.52 -1.54
C THR A 179 -0.62 -3.16 -1.35
N GLU A 180 0.41 -2.39 -1.01
CA GLU A 180 1.74 -2.92 -0.68
C GLU A 180 1.72 -3.74 0.62
N GLN A 181 1.01 -3.27 1.64
CA GLN A 181 0.81 -4.04 2.88
C GLN A 181 0.09 -5.37 2.62
N GLN A 182 -0.92 -5.38 1.76
CA GLN A 182 -1.62 -6.59 1.36
C GLN A 182 -0.72 -7.53 0.57
N LEU A 183 0.10 -7.01 -0.33
CA LEU A 183 1.03 -7.80 -1.14
C LEU A 183 2.13 -8.43 -0.29
N SER A 184 2.71 -7.66 0.64
CA SER A 184 3.69 -8.13 1.62
C SER A 184 3.12 -9.23 2.52
N SER A 185 1.88 -9.06 3.00
CA SER A 185 1.16 -10.08 3.78
C SER A 185 0.94 -11.37 2.99
N VAL A 186 0.52 -11.26 1.72
CA VAL A 186 0.35 -12.42 0.83
C VAL A 186 1.69 -13.12 0.58
N ASN A 187 2.76 -12.35 0.37
CA ASN A 187 4.10 -12.88 0.17
C ASN A 187 4.56 -13.69 1.40
N HIS A 188 4.41 -13.14 2.60
CA HIS A 188 4.75 -13.84 3.83
C HIS A 188 3.92 -15.11 4.06
N LEU A 189 2.64 -15.10 3.67
CA LEU A 189 1.77 -16.28 3.73
C LEU A 189 2.26 -17.38 2.77
N ILE A 190 2.65 -17.01 1.55
CA ILE A 190 3.23 -17.93 0.56
C ILE A 190 4.51 -18.56 1.11
N GLN A 191 5.42 -17.76 1.67
CA GLN A 191 6.66 -18.25 2.29
C GLN A 191 6.37 -19.19 3.47
N THR A 192 5.38 -18.88 4.30
CA THR A 192 4.97 -19.74 5.43
C THR A 192 4.42 -21.08 4.95
N VAL A 193 3.60 -21.07 3.90
CA VAL A 193 3.06 -22.29 3.27
C VAL A 193 4.20 -23.11 2.69
N GLN A 194 5.13 -22.50 1.98
CA GLN A 194 6.32 -23.15 1.45
C GLN A 194 7.16 -23.81 2.55
N ALA A 195 7.45 -23.09 3.64
CA ALA A 195 8.24 -23.61 4.76
C ALA A 195 7.56 -24.80 5.44
N ARG A 196 6.24 -24.74 5.66
CA ARG A 196 5.46 -25.86 6.22
C ARG A 196 5.47 -27.07 5.32
N ILE A 197 5.32 -26.85 4.02
CA ILE A 197 5.37 -27.92 3.02
C ILE A 197 6.76 -28.58 3.05
N ALA A 198 7.84 -27.80 3.03
CA ALA A 198 9.21 -28.31 3.09
C ALA A 198 9.47 -29.15 4.35
N ALA A 199 9.03 -28.66 5.52
CA ALA A 199 9.14 -29.39 6.79
C ALA A 199 8.36 -30.72 6.76
N LEU A 200 7.16 -30.74 6.17
CA LEU A 200 6.39 -31.98 5.99
C LEU A 200 7.10 -32.98 5.07
N MET A 201 7.80 -32.53 4.04
CA MET A 201 8.58 -33.43 3.17
C MET A 201 9.78 -34.03 3.88
N GLU A 202 10.46 -33.22 4.69
CA GLU A 202 11.60 -33.66 5.50
C GLU A 202 11.17 -34.70 6.55
N ASP A 203 10.01 -34.49 7.18
CA ASP A 203 9.43 -35.43 8.15
C ASP A 203 9.01 -36.75 7.47
N LEU A 204 8.34 -36.69 6.30
CA LEU A 204 7.98 -37.89 5.53
C LEU A 204 9.21 -38.64 4.99
N GLY A 205 10.22 -37.92 4.50
CA GLY A 205 11.41 -38.51 3.87
C GLY A 205 12.40 -39.09 4.88
N SER A 206 12.44 -38.57 6.10
CA SER A 206 13.34 -39.07 7.15
C SER A 206 12.78 -40.27 7.92
N GLY A 207 11.49 -40.61 7.74
CA GLY A 207 10.83 -41.74 8.41
C GLY A 207 10.82 -41.63 9.93
N ARG A 208 11.09 -40.45 10.49
CA ARG A 208 11.18 -40.19 11.93
C ARG A 208 10.07 -39.23 12.33
N VAL A 209 8.86 -39.77 12.55
CA VAL A 209 7.85 -39.03 13.30
C VAL A 209 8.35 -38.91 14.73
N ALA A 210 9.03 -37.79 15.03
CA ALA A 210 9.33 -37.45 16.41
C ALA A 210 8.00 -37.06 17.06
N GLU A 211 7.50 -37.92 17.96
CA GLU A 211 6.26 -37.75 18.74
C GLU A 211 6.19 -36.42 19.55
N LYS A 212 7.23 -35.58 19.47
CA LYS A 212 7.41 -34.36 20.24
C LYS A 212 6.97 -33.08 19.51
N ASP A 213 6.67 -33.12 18.21
CA ASP A 213 6.40 -31.92 17.40
C ASP A 213 4.94 -31.79 16.94
N ILE A 214 3.98 -32.39 17.65
CA ILE A 214 2.57 -32.00 17.50
C ILE A 214 2.43 -30.61 18.15
N PRO A 215 2.19 -29.52 17.40
CA PRO A 215 2.13 -28.18 17.98
C PRO A 215 0.89 -28.10 18.86
N ASP A 216 1.10 -27.91 20.16
CA ASP A 216 0.04 -27.60 21.11
C ASP A 216 -0.59 -26.28 20.63
N GLY A 217 -1.87 -26.32 20.25
CA GLY A 217 -2.57 -25.30 19.43
C GLY A 217 -2.77 -23.93 20.08
N LYS A 218 -1.75 -23.36 20.73
CA LYS A 218 -1.75 -22.01 21.26
C LYS A 218 -1.06 -21.07 20.27
N PRO A 219 -1.81 -20.19 19.59
CA PRO A 219 -1.20 -19.14 18.78
C PRO A 219 -0.35 -18.24 19.69
N SER A 220 0.85 -17.91 19.23
CA SER A 220 1.75 -16.95 19.89
C SER A 220 1.03 -15.62 20.09
N SER A 221 0.99 -15.14 21.34
CA SER A 221 0.28 -13.92 21.76
C SER A 221 0.96 -12.61 21.31
N THR A 222 1.86 -12.66 20.33
CA THR A 222 2.58 -11.47 19.83
C THR A 222 2.11 -11.03 18.44
N ALA A 223 1.11 -11.71 17.87
CA ALA A 223 0.51 -11.29 16.61
C ALA A 223 -0.56 -10.21 16.87
N THR A 224 -0.18 -8.94 16.75
CA THR A 224 -1.08 -7.78 16.56
C THR A 224 -1.82 -7.85 15.20
N PHE A 225 -1.87 -9.03 14.58
CA PHE A 225 -2.35 -9.25 13.23
C PHE A 225 -3.72 -9.89 13.27
N ASN A 226 -4.73 -9.16 12.81
CA ASN A 226 -6.04 -9.72 12.52
C ASN A 226 -6.15 -9.93 11.01
N ALA A 227 -6.00 -11.18 10.55
CA ALA A 227 -6.12 -11.57 9.15
C ALA A 227 -7.48 -11.26 8.50
N ASN A 228 -8.49 -10.92 9.31
CA ASN A 228 -9.82 -10.52 8.86
C ASN A 228 -10.07 -9.01 9.00
N ALA A 229 -9.04 -8.20 9.22
CA ALA A 229 -9.17 -6.75 9.22
C ALA A 229 -9.63 -6.30 7.83
N ARG A 230 -10.90 -5.84 7.75
CA ARG A 230 -11.44 -5.16 6.58
C ARG A 230 -11.43 -3.66 6.85
N TYR A 231 -11.11 -2.89 5.81
CA TYR A 231 -11.27 -1.44 5.83
C TYR A 231 -12.75 -1.11 6.04
N ASP A 232 -13.06 -0.44 7.15
CA ASP A 232 -14.41 -0.10 7.56
C ASP A 232 -14.47 1.41 7.76
N HIS A 233 -15.04 2.13 6.80
CA HIS A 233 -15.26 3.57 6.84
C HIS A 233 -16.49 3.91 7.71
N SER A 234 -16.69 3.21 8.83
CA SER A 234 -17.80 3.48 9.73
C SER A 234 -17.55 4.80 10.47
N PRO A 235 -18.45 5.80 10.33
CA PRO A 235 -18.32 7.11 10.99
C PRO A 235 -18.32 7.01 12.52
N ASP A 236 -18.66 5.84 13.07
CA ASP A 236 -18.70 5.58 14.51
C ASP A 236 -17.30 5.43 15.14
N ARG A 237 -16.28 4.99 14.38
CA ARG A 237 -14.90 4.95 14.89
C ARG A 237 -14.28 6.34 14.95
N GLN A 238 -14.60 7.17 13.96
CA GLN A 238 -14.16 8.56 13.90
C GLN A 238 -14.83 9.38 15.01
N LYS A 239 -16.14 9.17 15.25
CA LYS A 239 -16.83 9.76 16.41
C LYS A 239 -16.23 9.35 17.76
N LYS A 240 -15.83 8.08 17.92
CA LYS A 240 -15.16 7.61 19.15
C LYS A 240 -13.76 8.19 19.32
N ALA A 241 -13.00 8.34 18.24
CA ALA A 241 -11.70 9.02 18.28
C ALA A 241 -11.86 10.50 18.65
N ASP A 242 -12.81 11.19 18.02
CA ASP A 242 -13.15 12.58 18.32
C ASP A 242 -13.68 12.77 19.75
N GLU A 243 -14.47 11.82 20.27
CA GLU A 243 -14.90 11.80 21.67
C GLU A 243 -13.72 11.59 22.63
N THR A 244 -12.74 10.76 22.25
CA THR A 244 -11.55 10.53 23.08
C THR A 244 -10.66 11.77 23.11
N ILE A 245 -10.47 12.43 21.97
CA ILE A 245 -9.75 13.70 21.86
C ILE A 245 -10.46 14.80 22.65
N ARG A 246 -11.79 14.89 22.56
CA ARG A 246 -12.59 15.82 23.37
C ARG A 246 -12.53 15.48 24.86
N SER A 247 -12.44 14.21 25.22
CA SER A 247 -12.30 13.80 26.63
C SER A 247 -10.90 14.12 27.19
N MET A 248 -9.87 14.15 26.34
CA MET A 248 -8.52 14.61 26.71
C MET A 248 -8.46 16.14 26.84
N ASP A 249 -9.13 16.87 25.95
CA ASP A 249 -9.23 18.33 26.01
C ASP A 249 -10.06 18.80 27.23
N ASN A 250 -11.11 18.06 27.57
CA ASN A 250 -11.98 18.36 28.71
C ASN A 250 -11.46 17.75 30.05
N GLY A 251 -10.31 17.09 30.04
CA GLY A 251 -9.70 16.43 31.20
C GLY A 251 -8.60 17.24 31.91
N THR A 252 -8.24 18.42 31.41
CA THR A 252 -7.12 19.23 31.95
C THR A 252 -7.57 20.41 32.84
N THR A 253 -8.80 20.37 33.39
CA THR A 253 -9.26 21.40 34.33
C THR A 253 -9.87 20.79 35.60
N SER A 254 -9.03 20.29 36.51
CA SER A 254 -9.12 20.62 37.94
C SER A 254 -7.94 19.98 38.71
N ASP A 255 -7.25 20.84 39.47
CA ASP A 255 -6.39 20.55 40.61
C ASP A 255 -5.02 19.89 40.37
N MET A 256 -4.02 20.75 40.08
CA MET A 256 -2.78 20.69 40.88
C MET A 256 -2.13 22.07 41.05
N GLU A 257 -1.59 22.26 42.24
CA GLU A 257 -1.22 23.52 42.89
C GLU A 257 -0.17 24.38 42.18
N THR A 258 -0.28 25.67 42.49
CA THR A 258 0.63 26.79 42.27
C THR A 258 2.12 26.44 42.12
N GLY A 259 2.64 26.69 40.92
CA GLY A 259 4.06 26.87 40.63
C GLY A 259 4.17 27.65 39.34
N SER A 260 4.34 28.97 39.45
CA SER A 260 4.54 29.87 38.32
C SER A 260 5.92 29.64 37.70
N ASP A 261 5.98 28.97 36.56
CA ASP A 261 7.04 29.17 35.58
C ASP A 261 6.38 29.44 34.22
N PRO A 262 6.62 30.60 33.59
CA PRO A 262 6.08 30.87 32.27
C PRO A 262 6.74 29.91 31.26
N ALA A 263 5.91 29.39 30.35
CA ALA A 263 6.36 28.62 29.20
C ALA A 263 7.47 29.41 28.47
N ALA A 264 8.60 28.74 28.22
CA ALA A 264 9.77 29.32 27.59
C ALA A 264 9.37 30.09 26.33
N SER A 265 9.74 31.36 26.30
CA SER A 265 9.49 32.23 25.16
C SER A 265 10.45 31.86 24.02
N PRO A 266 10.09 32.09 22.75
CA PRO A 266 10.94 31.73 21.61
C PRO A 266 12.36 32.31 21.66
N SER A 267 12.60 33.37 22.44
CA SER A 267 13.94 33.92 22.72
C SER A 267 14.80 33.02 23.62
N ASP A 268 14.20 32.24 24.52
CA ASP A 268 14.93 31.35 25.45
C ASP A 268 15.44 30.06 24.74
N ILE A 269 14.79 29.69 23.63
CA ILE A 269 15.21 28.56 22.77
C ILE A 269 16.41 28.98 21.90
N ASP A 270 16.43 30.22 21.41
CA ASP A 270 17.53 30.75 20.59
C ASP A 270 18.84 30.93 21.38
N GLU A 271 18.75 31.22 22.68
CA GLU A 271 19.92 31.29 23.58
C GLU A 271 20.48 29.90 23.92
N MET A 272 19.65 28.84 23.85
CA MET A 272 20.07 27.45 24.08
C MET A 272 20.80 26.81 22.89
N PHE A 273 20.65 27.36 21.68
CA PHE A 273 21.30 26.86 20.46
C PHE A 273 22.31 27.83 19.85
N GLY A 274 22.54 28.99 20.48
CA GLY A 274 23.32 30.12 19.93
C GLY A 274 24.81 30.21 20.27
N GLU A 275 25.35 29.42 21.21
CA GLU A 275 26.78 29.46 21.56
C GLU A 275 27.41 28.07 21.64
N ASP A 276 27.84 27.52 20.50
CA ASP A 276 29.13 26.82 20.45
C ASP A 276 29.75 26.94 19.04
N GLY A 277 30.58 27.96 18.88
CA GLY A 277 31.25 28.27 17.62
C GLY A 277 32.31 29.36 17.77
N GLY A 278 33.14 29.28 18.82
CA GLY A 278 34.07 30.36 19.18
C GLY A 278 35.27 29.96 20.04
N ALA A 279 36.16 29.16 19.45
CA ALA A 279 37.61 29.09 19.70
C ALA A 279 38.15 28.43 20.99
N SER A 280 38.99 27.40 20.77
CA SER A 280 40.29 27.31 21.44
C SER A 280 41.32 26.51 20.63
N ASN A 281 42.38 27.25 20.26
CA ASN A 281 43.74 26.91 19.82
C ASN A 281 44.00 26.52 18.36
#